data_AF-A0A944EWU9-F1
#
_entry.id   AF-A0A944EWU9-F1
#
_cell.length_a   1.000
_cell.length_b   1.000
_cell.length_c   1.000
_cell.angle_alpha   90.00
_cell.angle_beta   90.00
_cell.angle_gamma   90.00
#
_symmetry.space_group_name_H-M   'P 1'
#
loop_
_entity.id
_entity.type
_entity.pdbx_description
1 polymer ?
#
loop_
_entity_poly.entity_id
_entity_poly.type
_entity_poly.pdbx_seq_one_letter_code
_entity_poly.pdbx_strand_id
1 'polypeptide(L)'
;MHQHRSAPRLSRILACAAVPVMLVAAGCSSDSGGDKDASPSASASPSVSAKPTVKPAVFSKLPEPCKSIKQKTVDSLVPGAKDKSGTADKSNDVSARGGCSWNGLDNKGVDGSQYRWLSVSYMRYDSDQTRGAGDKLAEEYYAKQVEAAKATDGAKKVATKATAGVGDQSTTVAYDLRKTDADFKYATVVTRTENVVATVIYNGAGYQGAKSPKGADLLKDAQKAAKEAVASVTAANK
;
A
#
# COMPACT_ATOMS: atom_id res chain seq x y z
N MET A 1 20.28 37.23 16.99
CA MET A 1 20.02 37.83 15.65
C MET A 1 19.65 36.70 14.70
N HIS A 2 18.39 36.67 14.28
CA HIS A 2 17.85 35.67 13.35
C HIS A 2 18.34 36.00 11.93
N GLN A 3 18.90 35.01 11.22
CA GLN A 3 19.03 35.06 9.76
C GLN A 3 18.53 33.75 9.16
N HIS A 4 17.26 33.77 8.74
CA HIS A 4 16.72 32.81 7.81
C HIS A 4 17.35 33.04 6.43
N ARG A 5 18.07 32.04 5.92
CA ARG A 5 18.43 31.97 4.50
C ARG A 5 17.33 31.22 3.74
N SER A 6 16.45 31.97 3.10
CA SER A 6 15.46 31.45 2.15
C SER A 6 16.16 31.06 0.84
N ALA A 7 16.02 29.81 0.42
CA ALA A 7 16.43 29.37 -0.92
C ALA A 7 15.38 29.79 -1.96
N PRO A 8 15.79 30.19 -3.19
CA PRO A 8 14.85 30.59 -4.24
C PRO A 8 14.20 29.36 -4.88
N ARG A 9 12.87 29.36 -4.99
CA ARG A 9 12.09 28.39 -5.76
C ARG A 9 12.13 28.77 -7.24
N LEU A 10 12.72 27.93 -8.08
CA LEU A 10 12.63 28.05 -9.54
C LEU A 10 11.29 27.49 -10.02
N SER A 11 10.32 28.38 -10.23
CA SER A 11 9.05 28.09 -10.88
C SER A 11 9.27 27.82 -12.37
N ARG A 12 9.21 26.55 -12.80
CA ARG A 12 9.15 26.22 -14.23
C ARG A 12 7.73 26.46 -14.74
N ILE A 13 7.58 27.54 -15.49
CA ILE A 13 6.40 27.85 -16.29
C ILE A 13 6.43 26.93 -17.51
N LEU A 14 5.43 26.06 -17.64
CA LEU A 14 5.14 25.31 -18.87
C LEU A 14 4.03 26.07 -19.60
N ALA A 15 4.39 26.65 -20.74
CA ALA A 15 3.49 27.35 -21.64
C ALA A 15 3.11 26.46 -22.84
N CYS A 16 1.81 26.46 -23.13
CA CYS A 16 1.14 26.28 -24.43
C CYS A 16 1.28 24.97 -25.22
N ALA A 17 0.14 24.31 -25.46
CA ALA A 17 -0.51 24.31 -26.79
C ALA A 17 -1.95 23.78 -26.68
N ALA A 18 -2.92 24.64 -26.93
CA ALA A 18 -4.33 24.27 -27.13
C ALA A 18 -4.53 23.84 -28.59
N VAL A 19 -5.25 22.74 -28.80
CA VAL A 19 -5.76 22.35 -30.13
C VAL A 19 -7.29 22.24 -30.01
N PRO A 20 -8.05 23.16 -30.64
CA PRO A 20 -9.51 23.06 -30.69
C PRO A 20 -9.92 22.08 -31.79
N VAL A 21 -10.51 20.95 -31.41
CA VAL A 21 -11.25 20.09 -32.34
C VAL A 21 -12.65 20.66 -32.48
N MET A 22 -12.86 21.36 -33.59
CA MET A 22 -14.19 21.67 -34.12
C MET A 22 -14.86 20.37 -34.57
N LEU A 23 -15.96 19.99 -33.92
CA LEU A 23 -16.92 19.04 -34.48
C LEU A 23 -18.24 19.79 -34.67
N VAL A 24 -18.46 20.19 -35.92
CA VAL A 24 -19.74 20.67 -36.44
C VAL A 24 -20.58 19.44 -36.74
N ALA A 25 -21.74 19.31 -36.10
CA ALA A 25 -22.84 18.50 -36.60
C ALA A 25 -24.09 19.38 -36.62
N ALA A 26 -24.51 19.71 -37.84
CA ALA A 26 -25.79 20.30 -38.16
C ALA A 26 -26.92 19.28 -37.96
N GLY A 27 -28.11 19.76 -37.62
CA GLY A 27 -29.32 18.95 -37.56
C GLY A 27 -30.54 19.72 -37.02
N CYS A 28 -31.10 20.61 -37.85
CA CYS A 28 -32.53 20.99 -37.84
C CYS A 28 -33.40 19.70 -37.85
N SER A 29 -34.63 19.64 -37.36
CA SER A 29 -35.71 20.61 -37.60
C SER A 29 -36.87 20.39 -36.63
N SER A 30 -37.59 21.48 -36.34
CA SER A 30 -38.96 21.47 -35.81
C SER A 30 -39.95 20.97 -36.86
N ASP A 31 -40.99 20.27 -36.43
CA ASP A 31 -42.29 20.22 -37.11
C ASP A 31 -43.42 20.15 -36.07
N SER A 32 -44.47 20.94 -36.31
CA SER A 32 -45.64 21.13 -35.47
C SER A 32 -46.86 20.52 -36.15
N GLY A 33 -47.68 19.77 -35.41
CA GLY A 33 -49.10 19.59 -35.75
C GLY A 33 -49.70 18.24 -35.35
N GLY A 34 -50.95 18.30 -34.87
CA GLY A 34 -51.89 17.18 -35.03
C GLY A 34 -52.55 16.64 -33.76
N ASP A 35 -53.83 16.92 -33.61
CA ASP A 35 -54.78 16.59 -32.54
C ASP A 35 -55.15 15.09 -32.36
N LYS A 36 -55.50 14.77 -31.09
CA LYS A 36 -56.58 13.89 -30.56
C LYS A 36 -56.50 12.35 -30.61
N ASP A 37 -56.63 11.82 -29.38
CA ASP A 37 -57.38 10.65 -28.91
C ASP A 37 -57.10 9.26 -29.50
N ALA A 38 -56.32 8.48 -28.74
CA ALA A 38 -56.69 7.12 -28.35
C ALA A 38 -55.76 6.63 -27.23
N SER A 39 -56.31 6.34 -26.05
CA SER A 39 -55.64 5.49 -25.06
C SER A 39 -55.64 4.05 -25.57
N PRO A 40 -54.47 3.37 -25.56
CA PRO A 40 -54.46 1.96 -25.27
C PRO A 40 -53.69 1.68 -23.97
N SER A 41 -54.35 0.87 -23.16
CA SER A 41 -53.90 0.03 -22.06
C SER A 41 -52.40 0.02 -21.71
N ALA A 42 -52.16 0.21 -20.42
CA ALA A 42 -50.95 -0.13 -19.71
C ALA A 42 -50.34 -1.47 -20.18
N SER A 43 -49.11 -1.42 -20.68
CA SER A 43 -48.16 -2.51 -20.59
C SER A 43 -47.00 -2.00 -19.74
N ALA A 44 -47.08 -2.25 -18.43
CA ALA A 44 -45.94 -2.11 -17.54
C ALA A 44 -44.84 -3.05 -18.05
N SER A 45 -43.75 -2.49 -18.58
CA SER A 45 -42.51 -3.25 -18.74
C SER A 45 -41.89 -3.41 -17.35
N PRO A 46 -41.72 -4.63 -16.79
CA PRO A 46 -40.80 -4.83 -15.71
C PRO A 46 -39.42 -5.05 -16.32
N SER A 47 -38.80 -3.99 -16.83
CA SER A 47 -37.36 -4.01 -17.06
C SER A 47 -36.71 -3.28 -15.91
N VAL A 48 -36.90 -3.82 -14.69
CA VAL A 48 -35.94 -3.56 -13.62
C VAL A 48 -34.70 -4.34 -14.05
N SER A 49 -33.85 -3.69 -14.86
CA SER A 49 -32.48 -4.17 -15.06
C SER A 49 -31.89 -4.36 -13.68
N ALA A 50 -31.72 -5.62 -13.27
CA ALA A 50 -31.05 -5.95 -12.03
C ALA A 50 -29.66 -5.33 -12.11
N LYS A 51 -29.48 -4.20 -11.42
CA LYS A 51 -28.21 -3.49 -11.40
C LYS A 51 -27.19 -4.50 -10.86
N PRO A 52 -26.04 -4.70 -11.54
CA PRO A 52 -25.08 -5.72 -11.11
C PRO A 52 -24.75 -5.52 -9.63
N THR A 53 -25.06 -6.53 -8.81
CA THR A 53 -24.75 -6.52 -7.39
C THR A 53 -23.30 -6.91 -7.21
N VAL A 54 -22.49 -5.98 -6.70
CA VAL A 54 -21.08 -6.22 -6.43
C VAL A 54 -20.96 -7.04 -5.14
N LYS A 55 -20.10 -8.08 -5.17
CA LYS A 55 -19.78 -8.91 -3.99
C LYS A 55 -19.32 -8.01 -2.84
N PRO A 56 -19.90 -8.09 -1.63
CA PRO A 56 -19.47 -7.30 -0.48
C PRO A 56 -18.01 -7.58 -0.07
N ALA A 57 -17.37 -6.58 0.52
CA ALA A 57 -16.04 -6.71 1.11
C ALA A 57 -16.11 -7.57 2.38
N VAL A 58 -15.14 -8.47 2.58
CA VAL A 58 -15.12 -9.40 3.71
C VAL A 58 -14.72 -8.69 5.01
N PHE A 59 -13.64 -7.91 4.97
CA PHE A 59 -13.16 -7.14 6.11
C PHE A 59 -13.77 -5.74 6.10
N SER A 60 -14.28 -5.29 7.25
CA SER A 60 -14.86 -3.95 7.46
C SER A 60 -13.94 -3.01 8.24
N LYS A 61 -12.92 -3.56 8.92
CA LYS A 61 -11.99 -2.82 9.78
C LYS A 61 -10.54 -3.16 9.48
N LEU A 62 -9.65 -2.22 9.78
CA LEU A 62 -8.22 -2.47 9.91
C LEU A 62 -7.84 -2.67 11.39
N PRO A 63 -6.78 -3.45 11.67
CA PRO A 63 -6.19 -3.51 13.00
C PRO A 63 -5.56 -2.17 13.36
N GLU A 64 -5.32 -1.94 14.65
CA GLU A 64 -4.42 -0.86 15.06
C GLU A 64 -2.99 -1.22 14.60
N PRO A 65 -2.38 -0.46 13.67
CA PRO A 65 -1.17 -0.91 12.98
C PRO A 65 0.02 -1.20 13.90
N CYS A 66 0.20 -0.44 14.98
CA CYS A 66 1.32 -0.63 15.88
C CYS A 66 1.16 -1.86 16.81
N LYS A 67 -0.07 -2.31 17.04
CA LYS A 67 -0.36 -3.58 17.74
C LYS A 67 -0.42 -4.80 16.82
N SER A 68 -0.29 -4.60 15.50
CA SER A 68 -0.42 -5.69 14.54
C SER A 68 0.75 -6.67 14.50
N ILE A 69 1.92 -6.23 14.97
CA ILE A 69 3.10 -7.07 15.22
C ILE A 69 3.24 -7.22 16.73
N LYS A 70 3.48 -8.44 17.20
CA LYS A 70 3.58 -8.70 18.65
C LYS A 70 4.80 -7.98 19.22
N GLN A 71 4.67 -7.43 20.42
CA GLN A 71 5.78 -6.75 21.11
C GLN A 71 7.07 -7.58 21.15
N LYS A 72 6.95 -8.87 21.47
CA LYS A 72 8.10 -9.80 21.48
C LYS A 72 8.79 -9.94 20.10
N THR A 73 8.04 -9.81 19.02
CA THR A 73 8.58 -9.84 17.65
C THR A 73 9.28 -8.52 17.38
N VAL A 74 8.69 -7.37 17.74
CA VAL A 74 9.36 -6.06 17.63
C VAL A 74 10.67 -6.04 18.43
N ASP A 75 10.66 -6.47 19.69
CA ASP A 75 11.84 -6.49 20.56
C ASP A 75 12.97 -7.35 19.97
N SER A 76 12.62 -8.47 19.32
CA SER A 76 13.58 -9.36 18.66
C SER A 76 14.11 -8.81 17.34
N LEU A 77 13.26 -8.14 16.54
CA LEU A 77 13.60 -7.70 15.19
C LEU A 77 14.22 -6.31 15.16
N VAL A 78 13.96 -5.48 16.16
CA VAL A 78 14.41 -4.09 16.22
C VAL A 78 15.11 -3.84 17.57
N PRO A 79 16.26 -4.49 17.82
CA PRO A 79 17.04 -4.23 19.03
C PRO A 79 17.42 -2.74 19.10
N GLY A 80 17.34 -2.17 20.28
CA GLY A 80 17.54 -0.73 20.48
C GLY A 80 16.45 0.14 19.85
N ALA A 81 15.23 -0.38 19.66
CA ALA A 81 14.10 0.40 19.17
C ALA A 81 13.92 1.70 19.99
N LYS A 82 13.85 2.84 19.29
CA LYS A 82 13.66 4.16 19.93
C LYS A 82 12.31 4.24 20.66
N ASP A 83 11.28 3.69 20.04
CA ASP A 83 9.95 3.53 20.61
C ASP A 83 9.51 2.09 20.38
N LYS A 84 9.29 1.37 21.47
CA LYS A 84 8.87 -0.03 21.46
C LYS A 84 7.42 -0.21 21.01
N SER A 85 6.59 0.81 21.24
CA SER A 85 5.21 0.84 20.77
C SER A 85 5.11 1.20 19.28
N GLY A 86 6.17 1.75 18.70
CA GLY A 86 6.24 2.11 17.29
C GLY A 86 5.64 3.47 17.00
N THR A 87 5.86 3.94 15.78
CA THR A 87 5.35 5.24 15.31
C THR A 87 4.31 4.99 14.24
N ALA A 88 3.06 5.34 14.54
CA ALA A 88 1.95 5.25 13.60
C ALA A 88 2.11 6.27 12.47
N ASP A 89 1.80 5.84 11.24
CA ASP A 89 1.74 6.73 10.09
C ASP A 89 0.54 7.67 10.19
N LYS A 90 0.71 8.90 9.73
CA LYS A 90 -0.40 9.85 9.63
C LYS A 90 -1.31 9.44 8.46
N SER A 91 -2.60 9.30 8.74
CA SER A 91 -3.63 9.06 7.73
C SER A 91 -4.83 9.97 7.98
N ASN A 92 -5.42 10.50 6.91
CA ASN A 92 -6.73 11.17 6.93
C ASN A 92 -7.90 10.17 6.78
N ASP A 93 -7.62 8.89 6.57
CA ASP A 93 -8.59 7.81 6.51
C ASP A 93 -8.02 6.56 7.18
N VAL A 94 -8.16 6.50 8.50
CA VAL A 94 -7.68 5.37 9.30
C VAL A 94 -8.54 4.11 9.14
N SER A 95 -9.69 4.21 8.45
CA SER A 95 -10.58 3.07 8.20
C SER A 95 -10.15 2.26 6.99
N ALA A 96 -9.59 2.92 5.97
CA ALA A 96 -9.11 2.28 4.75
C ALA A 96 -7.59 2.12 4.71
N ARG A 97 -6.82 2.89 5.48
CA ARG A 97 -5.35 2.80 5.47
C ARG A 97 -4.71 3.15 6.81
N GLY A 98 -3.63 2.43 7.12
CA GLY A 98 -2.84 2.69 8.30
C GLY A 98 -1.48 2.03 8.21
N GLY A 99 -0.52 2.51 8.98
CA GLY A 99 0.80 1.91 9.05
C GLY A 99 1.48 2.23 10.36
N CYS A 100 2.53 1.47 10.67
CA CYS A 100 3.38 1.69 11.80
C CYS A 100 4.81 1.31 11.46
N SER A 101 5.77 1.99 12.06
CA SER A 101 7.18 1.66 11.91
C SER A 101 7.96 1.71 13.23
N TRP A 102 9.04 0.95 13.25
CA TRP A 102 10.01 0.87 14.34
C TRP A 102 11.41 1.01 13.76
N ASN A 103 12.28 1.73 14.46
CA ASN A 103 13.69 1.80 14.11
C ASN A 103 14.54 1.70 15.37
N GLY A 104 15.65 0.98 15.25
CA GLY A 104 16.58 0.75 16.35
C GLY A 104 18.01 0.71 15.88
N LEU A 105 18.90 1.09 16.79
CA LEU A 105 20.34 0.99 16.61
C LEU A 105 20.91 0.28 17.84
N ASP A 106 21.31 -0.98 17.66
CA ASP A 106 22.12 -1.68 18.65
C ASP A 106 23.56 -1.19 18.51
N ASN A 107 23.93 -0.19 19.32
CA ASN A 107 25.21 0.51 19.25
C ASN A 107 26.21 -0.10 20.24
N LYS A 108 27.33 -0.62 19.73
CA LYS A 108 28.44 -1.16 20.54
C LYS A 108 29.73 -0.34 20.39
N GLY A 109 29.60 0.92 19.98
CA GLY A 109 30.72 1.84 19.83
C GLY A 109 31.71 1.36 18.77
N VAL A 110 32.99 1.24 19.15
CA VAL A 110 34.07 0.81 18.24
C VAL A 110 33.91 -0.64 17.77
N ASP A 111 33.12 -1.44 18.48
CA ASP A 111 32.84 -2.84 18.13
C ASP A 111 31.76 -2.98 17.05
N GLY A 112 31.21 -1.85 16.58
CA GLY A 112 30.26 -1.79 15.49
C GLY A 112 28.81 -1.65 15.95
N SER A 113 27.95 -1.20 15.03
CA SER A 113 26.53 -0.97 15.31
C SER A 113 25.64 -1.68 14.31
N GLN A 114 24.47 -2.14 14.76
CA GLN A 114 23.45 -2.78 13.91
C GLN A 114 22.19 -1.94 13.88
N TYR A 115 21.88 -1.39 12.69
CA TYR A 115 20.61 -0.72 12.45
C TYR A 115 19.55 -1.71 11.99
N ARG A 116 18.32 -1.51 12.47
CA ARG A 116 17.12 -2.21 11.99
C ARG A 116 15.97 -1.23 11.80
N TRP A 117 15.20 -1.46 10.75
CA TRP A 117 13.92 -0.81 10.52
C TRP A 117 12.87 -1.84 10.11
N LEU A 118 11.74 -1.81 10.79
CA LEU A 118 10.56 -2.61 10.49
C LEU A 118 9.39 -1.66 10.23
N SER A 119 8.63 -1.92 9.18
CA SER A 119 7.33 -1.26 8.98
C SER A 119 6.27 -2.25 8.57
N VAL A 120 5.04 -1.91 8.88
CA VAL A 120 3.83 -2.56 8.38
C VAL A 120 2.88 -1.48 7.89
N SER A 121 2.30 -1.68 6.72
CA SER A 121 1.23 -0.83 6.20
C SER A 121 0.08 -1.67 5.68
N TYR A 122 -1.12 -1.10 5.75
CA TYR A 122 -2.37 -1.72 5.34
C TYR A 122 -3.12 -0.81 4.37
N MET A 123 -3.67 -1.42 3.34
CA MET A 123 -4.71 -0.83 2.49
C MET A 123 -5.90 -1.78 2.43
N ARG A 124 -7.07 -1.28 2.83
CA ARG A 124 -8.35 -1.98 2.77
C ARG A 124 -9.20 -1.34 1.69
N TYR A 125 -9.93 -2.18 0.95
CA TYR A 125 -10.87 -1.75 -0.07
C TYR A 125 -12.30 -2.12 0.30
N ASP A 126 -13.20 -1.16 0.21
CA ASP A 126 -14.64 -1.42 0.15
C ASP A 126 -15.02 -1.93 -1.24
N SER A 127 -16.03 -2.80 -1.27
CA SER A 127 -16.74 -3.10 -2.51
C SER A 127 -17.64 -1.92 -2.85
N ASP A 128 -17.60 -1.51 -4.11
CA ASP A 128 -18.34 -0.35 -4.60
C ASP A 128 -18.93 -0.64 -5.99
N GLN A 129 -20.11 -0.12 -6.28
CA GLN A 129 -20.78 -0.37 -7.57
C GLN A 129 -20.01 0.18 -8.76
N THR A 130 -19.22 1.25 -8.58
CA THR A 130 -18.49 1.90 -9.66
C THR A 130 -17.08 1.33 -9.82
N ARG A 131 -16.41 1.01 -8.70
CA ARG A 131 -15.03 0.51 -8.68
C ARG A 131 -14.93 -1.02 -8.73
N GLY A 132 -15.99 -1.74 -8.37
CA GLY A 132 -16.02 -3.20 -8.32
C GLY A 132 -15.78 -3.78 -6.93
N ALA A 133 -15.55 -5.09 -6.88
CA ALA A 133 -15.42 -5.83 -5.63
C ALA A 133 -14.09 -5.52 -4.92
N GLY A 134 -14.13 -5.36 -3.60
CA GLY A 134 -12.97 -4.98 -2.79
C GLY A 134 -11.82 -5.98 -2.84
N ASP A 135 -12.10 -7.27 -2.99
CA ASP A 135 -11.08 -8.31 -3.16
C ASP A 135 -10.31 -8.16 -4.47
N LYS A 136 -10.98 -7.76 -5.55
CA LYS A 136 -10.35 -7.46 -6.84
C LYS A 136 -9.55 -6.16 -6.82
N LEU A 137 -10.07 -5.12 -6.17
CA LEU A 137 -9.30 -3.89 -5.95
C LEU A 137 -8.02 -4.14 -5.14
N ALA A 138 -8.12 -4.99 -4.10
CA ALA A 138 -6.96 -5.41 -3.32
C ALA A 138 -5.97 -6.26 -4.14
N GLU A 139 -6.45 -7.13 -5.04
CA GLU A 139 -5.61 -7.93 -5.93
C GLU A 139 -4.82 -7.05 -6.91
N GLU A 140 -5.46 -6.04 -7.50
CA GLU A 140 -4.77 -5.05 -8.34
C GLU A 140 -3.75 -4.24 -7.56
N TYR A 141 -4.10 -3.78 -6.35
CA TYR A 141 -3.18 -3.02 -5.51
C TYR A 141 -1.99 -3.88 -5.06
N TYR A 142 -2.22 -5.14 -4.72
CA TYR A 142 -1.18 -6.11 -4.41
C TYR A 142 -0.16 -6.21 -5.54
N ALA A 143 -0.62 -6.40 -6.79
CA ALA A 143 0.26 -6.48 -7.95
C ALA A 143 1.08 -5.18 -8.11
N LYS A 144 0.43 -4.01 -7.96
CA LYS A 144 1.11 -2.70 -8.00
C LYS A 144 2.18 -2.56 -6.91
N GLN A 145 1.91 -3.02 -5.68
CA GLN A 145 2.88 -2.95 -4.58
C GLN A 145 4.08 -3.89 -4.80
N VAL A 146 3.86 -5.07 -5.37
CA VAL A 146 4.94 -5.98 -5.75
C VAL A 146 5.83 -5.34 -6.82
N GLU A 147 5.26 -4.76 -7.88
CA GLU A 147 6.03 -4.08 -8.92
C GLU A 147 6.76 -2.84 -8.38
N ALA A 148 6.12 -2.06 -7.52
CA ALA A 148 6.76 -0.91 -6.87
C ALA A 148 7.98 -1.34 -6.02
N ALA A 149 7.88 -2.45 -5.28
CA ALA A 149 9.00 -2.97 -4.51
C ALA A 149 10.15 -3.43 -5.40
N LYS A 150 9.86 -4.09 -6.54
CA LYS A 150 10.88 -4.51 -7.52
C LYS A 150 11.57 -3.32 -8.18
N ALA A 151 10.82 -2.25 -8.45
CA ALA A 151 11.29 -1.04 -9.11
C ALA A 151 11.90 -0.01 -8.13
N THR A 152 12.30 -0.44 -6.93
CA THR A 152 12.96 0.45 -5.96
C THR A 152 14.23 1.04 -6.59
N ASP A 153 14.31 2.37 -6.65
CA ASP A 153 15.44 3.06 -7.25
C ASP A 153 16.77 2.70 -6.56
N GLY A 154 17.81 2.45 -7.36
CA GLY A 154 19.12 2.02 -6.88
C GLY A 154 19.20 0.60 -6.29
N ALA A 155 18.10 -0.15 -6.26
CA ALA A 155 18.10 -1.53 -5.77
C ALA A 155 18.96 -2.45 -6.66
N LYS A 156 19.72 -3.32 -6.01
CA LYS A 156 20.59 -4.32 -6.65
C LYS A 156 20.21 -5.70 -6.18
N LYS A 157 20.50 -6.72 -7.01
CA LYS A 157 20.23 -8.13 -6.69
C LYS A 157 18.76 -8.37 -6.28
N VAL A 158 17.84 -7.70 -6.97
CA VAL A 158 16.41 -7.83 -6.72
C VAL A 158 16.00 -9.28 -6.97
N ALA A 159 15.47 -9.93 -5.94
CA ALA A 159 14.98 -11.29 -5.99
C ALA A 159 13.51 -11.29 -5.56
N THR A 160 12.65 -11.83 -6.42
CA THR A 160 11.21 -11.94 -6.13
C THR A 160 10.82 -13.41 -6.03
N LYS A 161 9.94 -13.74 -5.08
CA LYS A 161 9.41 -15.09 -4.93
C LYS A 161 7.99 -15.08 -4.36
N ALA A 162 7.08 -15.85 -4.98
CA ALA A 162 5.79 -16.14 -4.39
C ALA A 162 5.96 -16.96 -3.10
N THR A 163 5.27 -16.59 -2.03
CA THR A 163 5.32 -17.25 -0.72
C THR A 163 3.96 -17.81 -0.38
N ALA A 164 3.89 -19.11 -0.10
CA ALA A 164 2.67 -19.76 0.36
C ALA A 164 2.49 -19.63 1.88
N GLY A 165 1.25 -19.79 2.36
CA GLY A 165 0.95 -19.85 3.80
C GLY A 165 0.97 -18.50 4.52
N VAL A 166 0.81 -17.39 3.79
CA VAL A 166 0.61 -16.05 4.33
C VAL A 166 -0.48 -15.36 3.49
N GLY A 167 -1.66 -15.15 4.05
CA GLY A 167 -2.82 -14.63 3.31
C GLY A 167 -3.22 -15.51 2.11
N ASP A 168 -3.96 -14.91 1.18
CA ASP A 168 -4.42 -15.56 -0.05
C ASP A 168 -3.38 -15.48 -1.16
N GLN A 169 -2.65 -14.36 -1.21
CA GLN A 169 -1.54 -14.13 -2.14
C GLN A 169 -0.41 -13.42 -1.39
N SER A 170 0.82 -13.94 -1.47
CA SER A 170 1.99 -13.29 -0.85
C SER A 170 3.21 -13.38 -1.74
N THR A 171 3.94 -12.27 -1.86
CA THR A 171 5.18 -12.18 -2.62
C THR A 171 6.24 -11.49 -1.78
N THR A 172 7.42 -12.09 -1.74
CA THR A 172 8.61 -11.49 -1.15
C THR A 172 9.46 -10.84 -2.23
N VAL A 173 9.97 -9.64 -1.95
CA VAL A 173 10.96 -8.93 -2.77
C VAL A 173 12.14 -8.60 -1.86
N ALA A 174 13.30 -9.19 -2.12
CA ALA A 174 14.54 -8.93 -1.40
C ALA A 174 15.54 -8.21 -2.31
N TYR A 175 16.30 -7.27 -1.76
CA TYR A 175 17.29 -6.52 -2.52
C TYR A 175 18.36 -5.91 -1.63
N ASP A 176 19.48 -5.54 -2.26
CA ASP A 176 20.54 -4.74 -1.67
C ASP A 176 20.33 -3.27 -2.07
N LEU A 177 20.55 -2.33 -1.14
CA LEU A 177 20.48 -0.90 -1.44
C LEU A 177 21.58 -0.15 -0.68
N ARG A 178 22.47 0.53 -1.42
CA ARG A 178 23.46 1.42 -0.82
C ARG A 178 22.77 2.75 -0.51
N LYS A 179 22.80 3.16 0.76
CA LYS A 179 22.37 4.51 1.19
C LYS A 179 23.55 5.19 1.85
N THR A 180 23.86 6.41 1.40
CA THR A 180 25.00 7.21 1.88
C THR A 180 26.28 6.35 1.95
N ASP A 181 26.60 5.89 3.14
CA ASP A 181 27.82 5.22 3.58
C ASP A 181 27.58 3.76 4.03
N ALA A 182 26.36 3.23 3.92
CA ALA A 182 25.99 1.89 4.40
C ALA A 182 25.28 1.04 3.35
N ASP A 183 25.64 -0.25 3.31
CA ASP A 183 24.95 -1.26 2.50
C ASP A 183 23.77 -1.84 3.28
N PHE A 184 22.55 -1.54 2.83
CA PHE A 184 21.35 -2.11 3.41
C PHE A 184 20.95 -3.40 2.72
N LYS A 185 20.44 -4.34 3.51
CA LYS A 185 19.65 -5.47 3.02
C LYS A 185 18.19 -5.19 3.28
N TYR A 186 17.34 -5.40 2.28
CA TYR A 186 15.90 -5.21 2.35
C TYR A 186 15.17 -6.54 2.11
N ALA A 187 14.08 -6.74 2.85
CA ALA A 187 13.07 -7.75 2.59
C ALA A 187 11.69 -7.11 2.71
N THR A 188 10.97 -7.05 1.59
CA THR A 188 9.59 -6.61 1.51
C THR A 188 8.68 -7.83 1.32
N VAL A 189 7.62 -7.94 2.11
CA VAL A 189 6.59 -8.98 1.97
C VAL A 189 5.27 -8.26 1.73
N VAL A 190 4.75 -8.37 0.51
CA VAL A 190 3.42 -7.87 0.14
C VAL A 190 2.47 -9.05 0.25
N THR A 191 1.39 -8.90 1.00
CA THR A 191 0.40 -9.97 1.18
C THR A 191 -1.01 -9.42 1.04
N ARG A 192 -1.83 -10.10 0.24
CA ARG A 192 -3.27 -9.88 0.18
C ARG A 192 -3.99 -10.92 1.02
N THR A 193 -4.99 -10.49 1.76
CA THR A 193 -6.01 -11.32 2.39
C THR A 193 -7.37 -10.66 2.13
N GLU A 194 -8.22 -11.33 1.36
CA GLU A 194 -9.49 -10.81 0.84
C GLU A 194 -9.35 -9.42 0.22
N ASN A 195 -9.99 -8.41 0.81
CA ASN A 195 -10.01 -7.01 0.41
C ASN A 195 -8.97 -6.15 1.14
N VAL A 196 -7.95 -6.74 1.76
CA VAL A 196 -6.86 -6.04 2.46
C VAL A 196 -5.50 -6.46 1.90
N VAL A 197 -4.63 -5.48 1.69
CA VAL A 197 -3.21 -5.70 1.40
C VAL A 197 -2.39 -5.20 2.58
N ALA A 198 -1.59 -6.09 3.15
CA ALA A 198 -0.58 -5.80 4.16
C ALA A 198 0.82 -5.83 3.52
N THR A 199 1.59 -4.77 3.70
CA THR A 199 2.98 -4.68 3.24
C THR A 199 3.90 -4.57 4.44
N VAL A 200 4.74 -5.58 4.65
CA VAL A 200 5.81 -5.54 5.66
C VAL A 200 7.12 -5.25 4.96
N ILE A 201 7.86 -4.26 5.45
CA ILE A 201 9.21 -3.97 4.97
C ILE A 201 10.16 -4.07 6.16
N TYR A 202 11.19 -4.89 6.03
CA TYR A 202 12.22 -5.07 7.04
C TYR A 202 13.59 -4.86 6.39
N ASN A 203 14.41 -4.01 7.01
CA ASN A 203 15.77 -3.77 6.53
C ASN A 203 16.76 -3.57 7.67
N GLY A 204 18.03 -3.68 7.33
CA GLY A 204 19.12 -3.38 8.25
C GLY A 204 20.45 -3.17 7.56
N ALA A 205 21.33 -2.51 8.29
CA ALA A 205 22.70 -2.22 7.88
C ALA A 205 23.64 -2.35 9.09
N GLY A 206 24.89 -2.70 8.81
CA GLY A 206 25.98 -2.60 9.77
C GLY A 206 26.68 -1.26 9.61
N TYR A 207 27.06 -0.66 10.74
CA TYR A 207 27.82 0.59 10.82
C TYR A 207 29.11 0.39 11.61
N GLN A 208 30.05 1.32 11.48
CA GLN A 208 31.32 1.33 12.23
C GLN A 208 32.10 0.02 12.05
N GLY A 209 32.24 -0.45 10.81
CA GLY A 209 32.95 -1.69 10.49
C GLY A 209 32.13 -2.97 10.68
N ALA A 210 30.94 -2.90 11.29
CA ALA A 210 30.04 -4.04 11.37
C ALA A 210 29.54 -4.44 9.98
N LYS A 211 29.45 -5.75 9.75
CA LYS A 211 28.83 -6.28 8.54
C LYS A 211 27.31 -6.08 8.59
N SER A 212 26.71 -5.85 7.43
CA SER A 212 25.25 -5.85 7.30
C SER A 212 24.67 -7.23 7.61
N PRO A 213 23.41 -7.30 8.10
CA PRO A 213 22.73 -8.56 8.33
C PRO A 213 22.68 -9.43 7.07
N LYS A 214 22.53 -10.74 7.26
CA LYS A 214 22.28 -11.64 6.13
C LYS A 214 20.88 -11.40 5.60
N GLY A 215 20.76 -11.24 4.27
CA GLY A 215 19.46 -11.01 3.63
C GLY A 215 18.46 -12.16 3.85
N ALA A 216 18.94 -13.42 3.91
CA ALA A 216 18.10 -14.58 4.18
C ALA A 216 17.46 -14.56 5.58
N ASP A 217 18.19 -14.07 6.58
CA ASP A 217 17.68 -13.94 7.95
C ASP A 217 16.61 -12.85 8.00
N LEU A 218 16.89 -11.68 7.40
CA LEU A 218 15.90 -10.61 7.28
C LEU A 218 14.63 -11.07 6.54
N LEU A 219 14.78 -11.86 5.48
CA LEU A 219 13.63 -12.38 4.72
C LEU A 219 12.74 -13.29 5.59
N LYS A 220 13.36 -14.22 6.34
CA LYS A 220 12.63 -15.12 7.24
C LYS A 220 11.89 -14.34 8.33
N ASP A 221 12.54 -13.32 8.89
CA ASP A 221 11.97 -12.46 9.92
C ASP A 221 10.83 -11.59 9.38
N ALA A 222 10.99 -11.03 8.18
CA ALA A 222 9.93 -10.28 7.51
C ALA A 222 8.70 -11.14 7.21
N GLN A 223 8.89 -12.39 6.78
CA GLN A 223 7.79 -13.35 6.58
C GLN A 223 7.07 -13.69 7.89
N LYS A 224 7.80 -13.81 9.00
CA LYS A 224 7.19 -14.00 10.33
C LYS A 224 6.34 -12.78 10.73
N ALA A 225 6.85 -11.57 10.56
CA ALA A 225 6.09 -10.34 10.82
C ALA A 225 4.87 -10.23 9.89
N ALA A 226 4.98 -10.58 8.61
CA ALA A 226 3.85 -10.59 7.69
C ALA A 226 2.72 -11.56 8.09
N LYS A 227 3.07 -12.73 8.66
CA LYS A 227 2.08 -13.65 9.23
C LYS A 227 1.33 -13.04 10.41
N GLU A 228 2.02 -12.33 11.30
CA GLU A 228 1.39 -11.62 12.43
C GLU A 228 0.49 -10.49 11.93
N ALA A 229 0.98 -9.69 10.97
CA ALA A 229 0.22 -8.62 10.34
C ALA A 229 -1.11 -9.12 9.73
N VAL A 230 -1.07 -10.17 8.91
CA VAL A 230 -2.27 -10.76 8.31
C VAL A 230 -3.21 -11.33 9.36
N ALA A 231 -2.69 -12.04 10.36
CA ALA A 231 -3.51 -12.59 11.45
C ALA A 231 -4.23 -11.49 12.24
N SER A 232 -3.61 -10.32 12.39
CA SER A 232 -4.22 -9.17 13.06
C SER A 232 -5.41 -8.59 12.30
N VAL A 233 -5.40 -8.64 10.96
CA VAL A 233 -6.55 -8.22 10.13
C VAL A 233 -7.75 -9.11 10.41
N THR A 234 -7.55 -10.44 10.42
CA THR A 234 -8.61 -11.38 10.75
C THR A 234 -9.10 -11.13 12.18
N ALA A 235 -8.21 -10.95 13.15
CA ALA A 235 -8.57 -10.73 14.55
C ALA A 235 -9.40 -9.44 14.76
N ALA A 236 -9.14 -8.38 14.01
CA ALA A 236 -9.89 -7.12 14.09
C ALA A 236 -11.32 -7.21 13.53
N ASN A 237 -11.65 -8.29 12.81
CA ASN A 237 -12.93 -8.52 12.14
C ASN A 237 -13.64 -9.79 12.64
N LYS A 238 -13.24 -10.31 13.80
CA LYS A 238 -13.96 -11.37 14.53
C LYS A 238 -14.93 -10.79 15.56
#